data_AF-A0ABD2FHJ8-F1
#
_entry.id   AF-A0ABD2FHJ8-F1
#
_cell.length_a   1.000
_cell.length_b   1.000
_cell.length_c   1.000
_cell.angle_alpha   90.00
_cell.angle_beta   90.00
_cell.angle_gamma   90.00
#
_symmetry.space_group_name_H-M   'P 1'
#
loop_
_entity.id
_entity.type
_entity.pdbx_description
1 polymer ?
#
loop_
_entity_poly.entity_id
_entity_poly.type
_entity_poly.pdbx_seq_one_letter_code
_entity_poly.pdbx_strand_id
1 'polypeptide(L)'
;MVERVSSFRFLGVHITEDLTWSLHTTTITKKARQRLFFLRRLRRFKMDSRILCNFYRCTIESILTFCRCTIESILTFYRCTIESILTFYRCTIERTLAFYRCTIESILTGCITAWYGSCTDLDRKALQRVVKTAQHITRTELPSMEDLYSQRLRKKSLRIIKDPHHPSHKLFFLLPSGRRYRSILARTRRFGDSFFPRAVRLLKN
;
A
#
# COMPACT_ATOMS: atom_id res chain seq x y z
N MET A 1 -31.28 -3.50 -11.33
CA MET A 1 -31.49 -4.12 -10.00
C MET A 1 -30.94 -5.52 -10.05
N VAL A 2 -30.03 -5.89 -9.15
CA VAL A 2 -29.58 -7.28 -9.00
C VAL A 2 -30.50 -7.90 -7.95
N GLU A 3 -31.30 -8.89 -8.33
CA GLU A 3 -32.17 -9.62 -7.39
C GLU A 3 -31.34 -10.48 -6.45
N ARG A 4 -31.64 -10.42 -5.16
CA ARG A 4 -31.00 -11.22 -4.12
C ARG A 4 -31.69 -12.58 -4.08
N VAL A 5 -30.91 -13.65 -4.24
CA VAL A 5 -31.41 -15.03 -4.19
C VAL A 5 -30.98 -15.67 -2.87
N SER A 6 -31.93 -16.27 -2.15
CA SER A 6 -31.71 -16.84 -0.80
C SER A 6 -30.76 -18.05 -0.79
N SER A 7 -30.68 -18.79 -1.90
CA SER A 7 -29.65 -19.81 -2.12
C SER A 7 -29.43 -20.05 -3.62
N PHE A 8 -28.19 -20.32 -4.01
CA PHE A 8 -27.86 -20.68 -5.39
C PHE A 8 -26.89 -21.85 -5.44
N ARG A 9 -26.87 -22.56 -6.57
CA ARG A 9 -26.00 -23.71 -6.78
C ARG A 9 -24.85 -23.33 -7.71
N PHE A 10 -23.62 -23.45 -7.22
CA PHE A 10 -22.40 -23.16 -7.98
C PHE A 10 -21.54 -24.41 -8.07
N LEU A 11 -21.31 -24.92 -9.30
CA LEU A 11 -20.48 -26.11 -9.56
C LEU A 11 -20.82 -27.33 -8.69
N GLY A 12 -22.09 -27.48 -8.30
CA GLY A 12 -22.55 -28.57 -7.43
C GLY A 12 -22.61 -28.24 -5.93
N VAL A 13 -22.07 -27.11 -5.50
CA VAL A 13 -22.13 -26.59 -4.13
C VAL A 13 -23.35 -25.71 -3.95
N HIS A 14 -24.05 -25.83 -2.81
CA HIS A 14 -25.16 -24.94 -2.48
C HIS A 14 -24.62 -23.82 -1.59
N ILE A 15 -24.72 -22.57 -2.06
CA ILE A 15 -24.30 -21.37 -1.36
C ILE A 15 -25.57 -20.64 -0.94
N THR A 16 -25.75 -20.44 0.36
CA THR A 16 -26.89 -19.75 0.95
C THR A 16 -26.53 -18.30 1.31
N GLU A 17 -27.54 -17.45 1.39
CA GLU A 17 -27.37 -16.02 1.73
C GLU A 17 -26.76 -15.80 3.12
N ASP A 18 -27.10 -16.66 4.08
CA ASP A 18 -26.54 -16.67 5.44
C ASP A 18 -25.11 -17.23 5.51
N LEU A 19 -24.54 -17.63 4.36
CA LEU A 19 -23.23 -18.26 4.22
C LEU A 19 -23.05 -19.52 5.09
N THR A 20 -24.16 -20.15 5.51
CA THR A 20 -24.08 -21.38 6.29
C THR A 20 -23.91 -22.60 5.38
N TRP A 21 -23.14 -23.60 5.83
CA TRP A 21 -22.95 -24.85 5.09
C TRP A 21 -24.09 -25.85 5.30
N SER A 22 -25.17 -25.46 5.99
CA SER A 22 -26.25 -26.34 6.44
C SER A 22 -26.97 -27.03 5.27
N LEU A 23 -27.41 -26.26 4.27
CA LEU A 23 -28.10 -26.75 3.08
C LEU A 23 -27.20 -27.64 2.22
N HIS A 24 -25.92 -27.28 2.08
CA HIS A 24 -24.96 -28.06 1.33
C HIS A 24 -24.67 -29.41 2.01
N THR A 25 -24.37 -29.38 3.31
CA THR A 25 -24.02 -30.56 4.12
C THR A 25 -25.18 -31.55 4.17
N THR A 26 -26.41 -31.06 4.34
CA THR A 26 -27.61 -31.92 4.34
C THR A 26 -27.84 -32.58 2.98
N THR A 27 -27.58 -31.87 1.89
CA THR A 27 -27.73 -32.40 0.52
C THR A 27 -26.69 -33.48 0.21
N ILE A 28 -25.42 -33.25 0.58
CA ILE A 28 -24.34 -34.25 0.45
C ILE A 28 -24.66 -35.48 1.30
N THR A 29 -25.08 -35.27 2.55
CA THR A 29 -25.41 -36.35 3.48
C THR A 29 -26.54 -37.23 2.94
N LYS A 30 -27.58 -36.63 2.33
CA LYS A 30 -28.65 -37.39 1.65
C LYS A 30 -28.10 -38.26 0.52
N LYS A 31 -27.23 -37.73 -0.35
CA LYS A 31 -26.60 -38.49 -1.44
C LYS A 31 -25.70 -39.61 -0.94
N ALA A 32 -24.87 -39.35 0.07
CA ALA A 32 -24.01 -40.35 0.68
C ALA A 32 -24.83 -41.48 1.32
N ARG A 33 -25.93 -41.15 2.01
CA ARG A 33 -26.86 -42.13 2.60
C ARG A 33 -27.50 -43.05 1.56
N GLN A 34 -27.89 -42.52 0.40
CA GLN A 34 -28.41 -43.33 -0.72
C GLN A 34 -27.37 -44.37 -1.19
N ARG A 35 -26.08 -44.01 -1.22
CA ARG A 35 -25.02 -44.95 -1.62
C ARG A 35 -24.67 -45.97 -0.53
N LEU A 36 -24.73 -45.56 0.72
CA LEU A 36 -24.61 -46.43 1.89
C LEU A 36 -25.68 -47.53 1.93
N PHE A 37 -26.88 -47.26 1.41
CA PHE A 37 -27.93 -48.28 1.27
C PHE A 37 -27.46 -49.46 0.41
N PHE A 38 -26.83 -49.19 -0.74
CA PHE A 38 -26.30 -50.25 -1.62
C PHE A 38 -25.15 -51.03 -0.95
N LEU A 39 -24.26 -50.34 -0.24
CA LEU A 39 -23.18 -50.98 0.53
C LEU A 39 -23.76 -51.93 1.60
N ARG A 40 -24.78 -51.50 2.35
CA ARG A 40 -25.47 -52.34 3.34
C ARG A 40 -26.12 -53.57 2.71
N ARG A 41 -26.69 -53.41 1.52
CA ARG A 41 -27.32 -54.49 0.76
C ARG A 41 -26.27 -55.49 0.24
N LEU A 42 -25.14 -55.03 -0.29
CA LEU A 42 -24.01 -55.89 -0.68
C LEU A 42 -23.43 -56.68 0.49
N ARG A 43 -23.36 -56.06 1.68
CA ARG A 43 -22.93 -56.75 2.90
C ARG A 43 -23.87 -57.90 3.31
N ARG A 44 -25.18 -57.76 3.08
CA ARG A 44 -26.16 -58.85 3.34
C ARG A 44 -25.94 -60.06 2.44
N PHE A 45 -25.44 -59.87 1.22
CA PHE A 45 -25.10 -60.95 0.30
C PHE A 45 -23.74 -61.63 0.61
N LYS A 46 -23.13 -61.33 1.77
CA LYS A 46 -21.83 -61.87 2.21
C LYS A 46 -20.70 -61.68 1.18
N MET A 47 -20.72 -60.57 0.46
CA MET A 47 -19.64 -60.19 -0.46
C MET A 47 -18.32 -59.98 0.29
N ASP A 48 -17.22 -60.29 -0.38
CA ASP A 48 -15.87 -60.15 0.18
C ASP A 48 -15.59 -58.71 0.61
N SER A 49 -14.85 -58.57 1.73
CA SER A 49 -14.52 -57.29 2.34
C SER A 49 -13.77 -56.35 1.38
N ARG A 50 -12.97 -56.88 0.45
CA ARG A 50 -12.26 -56.07 -0.55
C ARG A 50 -13.22 -55.43 -1.55
N ILE A 51 -14.27 -56.13 -1.96
CA ILE A 51 -15.28 -55.59 -2.88
C ILE A 51 -16.08 -54.49 -2.19
N LEU A 52 -16.43 -54.69 -0.92
CA LEU A 52 -17.11 -53.68 -0.10
C LEU A 52 -16.24 -52.42 0.10
N CYS A 53 -14.94 -52.60 0.40
CA CYS A 53 -14.00 -51.48 0.50
C CYS A 53 -13.87 -50.75 -0.84
N ASN A 54 -13.66 -51.45 -1.94
CA ASN A 54 -13.56 -50.82 -3.26
C ASN A 54 -14.83 -50.04 -3.61
N PHE A 55 -16.01 -50.61 -3.33
CA PHE A 55 -17.28 -49.92 -3.56
C PHE A 55 -17.40 -48.65 -2.71
N TYR A 56 -17.00 -48.71 -1.42
CA TYR A 56 -16.98 -47.54 -0.54
C TYR A 56 -16.05 -46.44 -1.06
N ARG A 57 -14.81 -46.79 -1.44
CA ARG A 57 -13.83 -45.84 -1.98
C ARG A 57 -14.31 -45.22 -3.29
N CYS A 58 -14.77 -46.04 -4.23
CA CYS A 58 -15.19 -45.56 -5.55
C CYS A 58 -16.47 -44.70 -5.49
N THR A 59 -17.35 -44.90 -4.52
CA THR A 59 -18.69 -44.27 -4.56
C THR A 59 -18.96 -43.26 -3.45
N ILE A 60 -18.38 -43.42 -2.27
CA ILE A 60 -18.60 -42.54 -1.11
C ILE A 60 -17.40 -41.63 -0.91
N GLU A 61 -16.19 -42.18 -0.91
CA GLU A 61 -14.96 -41.39 -0.78
C GLU A 61 -14.88 -40.34 -1.89
N SER A 62 -15.20 -40.71 -3.14
CA SER A 62 -15.24 -39.78 -4.28
C SER A 62 -16.19 -38.58 -4.10
N ILE A 63 -17.32 -38.76 -3.39
CA ILE A 63 -18.26 -37.67 -3.10
C ILE A 63 -17.66 -36.72 -2.07
N LEU A 64 -17.01 -37.26 -1.04
CA LEU A 64 -16.36 -36.47 0.01
C LEU A 64 -15.14 -35.71 -0.54
N THR A 65 -14.34 -36.35 -1.39
CA THR A 65 -13.20 -35.71 -2.06
C THR A 65 -13.64 -34.59 -3.00
N PHE A 66 -14.73 -34.78 -3.74
CA PHE A 66 -15.30 -33.73 -4.59
C PHE A 66 -15.66 -32.48 -3.78
N CYS A 67 -16.30 -32.66 -2.61
CA CYS A 67 -16.65 -31.54 -1.73
C CYS A 67 -15.42 -30.81 -1.20
N ARG A 68 -14.35 -31.55 -0.85
CA ARG A 68 -13.07 -30.97 -0.44
C ARG A 68 -12.46 -30.10 -1.53
N CYS A 69 -12.38 -30.61 -2.76
CA CYS A 69 -11.83 -29.86 -3.89
C CYS A 69 -12.65 -28.61 -4.24
N THR A 70 -13.98 -28.68 -4.17
CA THR A 70 -14.83 -27.51 -4.45
C THR A 70 -14.70 -26.42 -3.38
N ILE A 71 -14.56 -26.80 -2.10
CA ILE A 71 -14.34 -25.84 -1.01
C ILE A 71 -12.97 -25.18 -1.15
N GLU A 72 -11.93 -25.95 -1.45
CA GLU A 72 -10.60 -25.39 -1.72
C GLU A 72 -10.63 -24.40 -2.88
N SER A 73 -11.26 -24.74 -4.02
CA SER A 73 -11.39 -23.82 -5.15
C SER A 73 -12.13 -22.53 -4.81
N ILE A 74 -13.21 -22.60 -4.01
CA ILE A 74 -13.97 -21.42 -3.55
C ILE A 74 -13.10 -20.56 -2.63
N LEU A 75 -12.39 -21.18 -1.67
CA LEU A 75 -11.49 -20.46 -0.76
C LEU A 75 -10.31 -19.82 -1.51
N THR A 76 -9.75 -20.51 -2.50
CA THR A 76 -8.70 -19.96 -3.37
C THR A 76 -9.22 -18.78 -4.19
N PHE A 77 -10.42 -18.90 -4.79
CA PHE A 77 -11.05 -17.79 -5.51
C PHE A 77 -11.28 -16.58 -4.59
N TYR A 78 -11.78 -16.80 -3.38
CA TYR A 78 -12.01 -15.74 -2.40
C TYR A 78 -10.70 -15.10 -1.90
N ARG A 79 -9.64 -15.89 -1.72
CA ARG A 79 -8.29 -15.36 -1.44
C ARG A 79 -7.77 -14.51 -2.59
N CYS A 80 -7.83 -15.01 -3.83
CA CYS A 80 -7.35 -14.29 -5.01
C CYS A 80 -8.11 -12.99 -5.26
N THR A 81 -9.44 -12.96 -5.03
CA THR A 81 -10.22 -11.73 -5.16
C THR A 81 -9.85 -10.72 -4.07
N ILE A 82 -9.69 -11.16 -2.81
CA ILE A 82 -9.20 -10.27 -1.74
C ILE A 82 -7.79 -9.74 -2.04
N GLU A 83 -6.86 -10.58 -2.47
CA GLU A 83 -5.51 -10.16 -2.85
C GLU A 83 -5.52 -9.14 -4.00
N SER A 84 -6.37 -9.37 -5.02
CA SER A 84 -6.52 -8.44 -6.15
C SER A 84 -7.07 -7.09 -5.70
N ILE A 85 -8.07 -7.08 -4.83
CA ILE A 85 -8.64 -5.86 -4.25
C ILE A 85 -7.58 -5.12 -3.42
N LEU A 86 -6.87 -5.81 -2.53
CA LEU A 86 -5.80 -5.21 -1.71
C LEU A 86 -4.68 -4.63 -2.58
N THR A 87 -4.31 -5.32 -3.66
CA THR A 87 -3.29 -4.86 -4.62
C THR A 87 -3.74 -3.61 -5.37
N PHE A 88 -5.01 -3.56 -5.78
CA PHE A 88 -5.61 -2.37 -6.41
C PHE A 88 -5.59 -1.16 -5.47
N TYR A 89 -5.97 -1.35 -4.20
CA TYR A 89 -5.90 -0.29 -3.20
C TYR A 89 -4.47 0.19 -2.95
N ARG A 90 -3.50 -0.71 -2.83
CA ARG A 90 -2.08 -0.37 -2.67
C ARG A 90 -1.57 0.45 -3.87
N CYS A 91 -1.85 0.00 -5.09
CA CYS A 91 -1.42 0.66 -6.32
C CYS A 91 -2.04 2.05 -6.47
N THR A 92 -3.29 2.23 -6.05
CA THR A 92 -3.98 3.54 -6.06
C THR A 92 -3.34 4.52 -5.08
N ILE A 93 -2.98 4.06 -3.88
CA ILE A 93 -2.26 4.86 -2.86
C ILE A 93 -0.86 5.23 -3.37
N GLU A 94 -0.12 4.29 -3.95
CA GLU A 94 1.21 4.56 -4.50
C GLU A 94 1.16 5.58 -5.65
N ARG A 95 0.17 5.48 -6.55
CA ARG A 95 -0.02 6.45 -7.65
C ARG A 95 -0.31 7.86 -7.15
N THR A 96 -1.14 8.01 -6.11
CA THR A 96 -1.46 9.32 -5.53
C THR A 96 -0.25 9.93 -4.81
N LEU A 97 0.52 9.11 -4.09
CA LEU A 97 1.79 9.52 -3.48
C LEU A 97 2.83 9.90 -4.53
N ALA A 98 2.93 9.14 -5.63
CA ALA A 98 3.82 9.44 -6.74
C ALA A 98 3.44 10.76 -7.42
N PHE A 99 2.16 11.03 -7.66
CA PHE A 99 1.70 12.31 -8.22
C PHE A 99 2.01 13.50 -7.30
N TYR A 100 1.83 13.34 -5.98
CA TYR A 100 2.19 14.36 -5.01
C TYR A 100 3.71 14.64 -5.02
N ARG A 101 4.55 13.60 -5.03
CA ARG A 101 6.02 13.73 -5.14
C ARG A 101 6.49 14.30 -6.48
N CYS A 102 5.86 13.91 -7.58
CA CYS A 102 6.32 14.30 -8.91
C CYS A 102 5.85 15.71 -9.29
N THR A 103 4.69 16.15 -8.82
CA THR A 103 4.06 17.41 -9.27
C THR A 103 4.06 18.46 -8.18
N ILE A 104 3.53 18.16 -7.00
CA ILE A 104 3.42 19.15 -5.91
C ILE A 104 4.78 19.39 -5.28
N GLU A 105 5.52 18.33 -4.95
CA GLU A 105 6.87 18.45 -4.41
C GLU A 105 7.80 19.08 -5.44
N SER A 106 7.76 18.74 -6.74
CA SER A 106 8.65 19.37 -7.74
C SER A 106 8.38 20.87 -7.93
N ILE A 107 7.11 21.28 -7.99
CA ILE A 107 6.72 22.68 -8.20
C ILE A 107 7.01 23.50 -6.94
N LEU A 108 6.57 23.04 -5.77
CA LEU A 108 6.81 23.76 -4.52
C LEU A 108 8.30 23.75 -4.16
N THR A 109 8.99 22.61 -4.26
CA THR A 109 10.38 22.49 -3.81
C THR A 109 11.44 22.93 -4.82
N GLY A 110 11.11 23.02 -6.11
CA GLY A 110 12.02 23.52 -7.14
C GLY A 110 12.42 24.98 -6.91
N CYS A 111 11.47 25.80 -6.45
CA CYS A 111 11.68 27.22 -6.15
C CYS A 111 11.59 27.58 -4.67
N ILE A 112 11.27 26.65 -3.75
CA ILE A 112 11.18 26.92 -2.29
C ILE A 112 12.41 27.66 -1.75
N THR A 113 13.59 27.37 -2.30
CA THR A 113 14.86 28.02 -1.95
C THR A 113 14.91 29.52 -2.24
N ALA A 114 14.05 30.04 -3.10
CA ALA A 114 13.99 31.44 -3.51
C ALA A 114 13.01 32.29 -2.68
N TRP A 115 11.92 31.70 -2.20
CA TRP A 115 10.84 32.46 -1.57
C TRP A 115 10.59 32.09 -0.10
N TYR A 116 10.80 30.83 0.31
CA TYR A 116 10.43 30.36 1.66
C TYR A 116 11.25 31.02 2.77
N GLY A 117 12.51 31.37 2.51
CA GLY A 117 13.32 32.14 3.47
C GLY A 117 12.67 33.49 3.82
N SER A 118 12.02 34.12 2.84
CA SER A 118 11.39 35.43 2.96
C SER A 118 9.94 35.40 3.50
N CYS A 119 9.37 34.22 3.72
CA CYS A 119 7.99 34.07 4.23
C CYS A 119 7.83 34.55 5.67
N THR A 120 6.67 35.13 5.97
CA THR A 120 6.27 35.49 7.34
C THR A 120 5.88 34.24 8.14
N ASP A 121 5.78 34.37 9.46
CA ASP A 121 5.36 33.26 10.33
C ASP A 121 3.92 32.81 10.05
N LEU A 122 3.06 33.73 9.59
CA LEU A 122 1.69 33.40 9.18
C LEU A 122 1.69 32.52 7.92
N ASP A 123 2.51 32.87 6.93
CA ASP A 123 2.66 32.09 5.68
C ASP A 123 3.21 30.70 5.98
N ARG A 124 4.24 30.61 6.83
CA ARG A 124 4.84 29.33 7.25
C ARG A 124 3.80 28.44 7.94
N LYS A 125 2.98 29.01 8.84
CA LYS A 125 1.89 28.27 9.49
C LYS A 125 0.80 27.84 8.51
N ALA A 126 0.48 28.65 7.51
CA ALA A 126 -0.49 28.28 6.47
C ALA A 126 0.02 27.11 5.62
N LEU A 127 1.27 27.16 5.18
CA LEU A 127 1.91 26.07 4.43
C LEU A 127 2.02 24.79 5.25
N GLN A 128 2.38 24.90 6.53
CA GLN A 128 2.44 23.74 7.41
C GLN A 128 1.06 23.11 7.65
N ARG A 129 -0.03 23.88 7.63
CA ARG A 129 -1.40 23.34 7.70
C ARG A 129 -1.71 22.47 6.49
N VAL A 130 -1.31 22.86 5.28
CA VAL A 130 -1.47 22.05 4.07
C VAL A 130 -0.76 20.69 4.22
N VAL A 131 0.47 20.70 4.75
CA VAL A 131 1.22 19.46 5.04
C VAL A 131 0.48 18.60 6.07
N LYS A 132 -0.04 19.18 7.15
CA LYS A 132 -0.82 18.42 8.16
C LYS A 132 -2.10 17.81 7.59
N THR A 133 -2.81 18.51 6.71
CA THR A 133 -3.98 17.96 6.02
C THR A 133 -3.58 16.79 5.13
N ALA A 134 -2.48 16.90 4.38
CA ALA A 134 -1.96 15.81 3.56
C ALA A 134 -1.52 14.59 4.41
N GLN A 135 -0.89 14.81 5.56
CA GLN A 135 -0.55 13.75 6.53
C GLN A 135 -1.81 13.02 7.01
N HIS A 136 -2.87 13.77 7.33
CA HIS A 136 -4.13 13.17 7.81
C HIS A 136 -4.80 12.29 6.76
N ILE A 137 -4.85 12.75 5.50
CA ILE A 137 -5.44 12.00 4.38
C ILE A 137 -4.63 10.72 4.09
N THR A 138 -3.30 10.84 4.06
CA THR A 138 -2.41 9.72 3.68
C THR A 138 -2.12 8.76 4.83
N ARG A 139 -2.41 9.15 6.08
CA ARG A 139 -2.05 8.40 7.30
C ARG A 139 -0.54 8.11 7.38
N THR A 140 0.28 9.00 6.83
CA THR A 140 1.75 8.88 6.85
C THR A 140 2.39 10.14 7.44
N GLU A 141 3.53 9.95 8.09
CA GLU A 141 4.35 11.07 8.54
C GLU A 141 5.05 11.72 7.33
N LEU A 142 4.70 12.97 7.07
CA LEU A 142 5.34 13.80 6.05
C LEU A 142 6.33 14.78 6.69
N PRO A 143 7.47 15.09 6.04
CA PRO A 143 8.43 16.08 6.55
C PRO A 143 7.80 17.47 6.67
N SER A 144 8.26 18.27 7.63
CA SER A 144 7.77 19.65 7.77
C SER A 144 8.22 20.53 6.61
N MET A 145 7.55 21.67 6.42
CA MET A 145 7.97 22.66 5.42
C MET A 145 9.39 23.18 5.66
N GLU A 146 9.81 23.31 6.93
CA GLU A 146 11.18 23.75 7.28
C GLU A 146 12.21 22.66 6.96
N ASP A 147 11.89 21.39 7.17
CA ASP A 147 12.77 20.27 6.84
C ASP A 147 12.95 20.15 5.32
N LEU A 148 11.85 20.25 4.57
CA LEU A 148 11.86 20.27 3.11
C LEU A 148 12.69 21.43 2.58
N TYR A 149 12.49 22.63 3.13
CA TYR A 149 13.29 23.80 2.78
C TYR A 149 14.78 23.58 3.06
N SER A 150 15.13 23.13 4.26
CA SER A 150 16.52 22.92 4.69
C SER A 150 17.21 21.84 3.85
N GLN A 151 16.53 20.72 3.60
CA GLN A 151 17.06 19.64 2.76
C GLN A 151 17.34 20.12 1.33
N ARG A 152 16.44 20.92 0.76
CA ARG A 152 16.59 21.47 -0.60
C ARG A 152 17.67 22.54 -0.67
N LEU A 153 17.70 23.43 0.33
CA LEU A 153 18.74 24.46 0.48
C LEU A 153 20.12 23.80 0.53
N ARG A 154 20.27 22.75 1.34
CA ARG A 154 21.51 21.95 1.43
C ARG A 154 21.86 21.28 0.11
N LYS A 155 20.93 20.54 -0.51
CA LYS A 155 21.17 19.85 -1.80
C LYS A 155 21.58 20.82 -2.92
N LYS A 156 20.94 21.99 -3.00
CA LYS A 156 21.29 23.02 -4.00
C LYS A 156 22.66 23.63 -3.71
N SER A 157 22.95 23.95 -2.46
CA SER A 157 24.25 24.49 -2.05
C SER A 157 25.39 23.52 -2.34
N LEU A 158 25.21 22.23 -2.00
CA LEU A 158 26.21 21.19 -2.29
C LEU A 158 26.45 20.99 -3.78
N ARG A 159 25.44 21.18 -4.65
CA ARG A 159 25.65 21.15 -6.12
C ARG A 159 26.53 22.31 -6.58
N ILE A 160 26.29 23.52 -6.06
CA ILE A 160 27.11 24.71 -6.37
C ILE A 160 28.55 24.54 -5.84
N ILE A 161 28.71 24.00 -4.63
CA ILE A 161 30.03 23.76 -4.03
C ILE A 161 30.80 22.70 -4.81
N LYS A 162 30.12 21.65 -5.31
CA LYS A 162 30.75 20.58 -6.09
C LYS A 162 31.18 20.99 -7.50
N ASP A 163 30.62 22.07 -8.05
CA ASP A 163 30.93 22.57 -9.38
C ASP A 163 31.81 23.84 -9.29
N PRO A 164 33.13 23.74 -9.54
CA PRO A 164 34.04 24.89 -9.48
C PRO A 164 33.76 25.95 -10.57
N HIS A 165 33.12 25.57 -11.68
CA HIS A 165 32.80 26.48 -12.79
C HIS A 165 31.48 27.22 -12.57
N HIS A 166 30.70 26.83 -11.55
CA HIS A 166 29.43 27.48 -11.26
C HIS A 166 29.67 28.97 -10.90
N PRO A 167 28.91 29.93 -11.48
CA PRO A 167 29.16 31.36 -11.28
C PRO A 167 29.08 31.78 -9.81
N SER A 168 28.21 31.13 -9.04
CA SER A 168 28.04 31.38 -7.61
C SER A 168 28.96 30.56 -6.69
N HIS A 169 29.88 29.74 -7.22
CA HIS A 169 30.80 28.93 -6.41
C HIS A 169 31.61 29.79 -5.44
N LYS A 170 32.08 30.96 -5.92
CA LYS A 170 32.86 31.93 -5.15
C LYS A 170 32.16 32.47 -3.89
N LEU A 171 30.84 32.34 -3.80
CA LEU A 171 30.07 32.76 -2.62
C LEU A 171 30.17 31.76 -1.46
N PHE A 172 30.58 30.52 -1.73
CA PHE A 172 30.80 29.48 -0.72
C PHE A 172 32.29 29.34 -0.41
N PHE A 173 32.87 30.35 0.23
CA PHE A 173 34.28 30.33 0.60
C PHE A 173 34.52 29.56 1.91
N LEU A 174 35.26 28.45 1.86
CA LEU A 174 35.64 27.68 3.04
C LEU A 174 36.82 28.35 3.77
N LEU A 175 36.71 28.52 5.09
CA LEU A 175 37.79 29.10 5.90
C LEU A 175 38.97 28.13 6.03
N PRO A 176 40.20 28.61 6.34
CA PRO A 176 41.40 27.78 6.43
C PRO A 176 41.29 26.56 7.35
N SER A 177 40.39 26.60 8.34
CA SER A 177 40.11 25.45 9.22
C SER A 177 39.40 24.29 8.52
N GLY A 178 38.92 24.46 7.29
CA GLY A 178 38.19 23.45 6.52
C GLY A 178 36.79 23.12 7.04
N ARG A 179 36.37 23.71 8.17
CA ARG A 179 35.14 23.33 8.88
C ARG A 179 33.97 24.28 8.67
N ARG A 180 34.22 25.52 8.23
CA ARG A 180 33.20 26.58 8.21
C ARG A 180 33.30 27.42 6.96
N TYR A 181 32.14 27.79 6.42
CA TYR A 181 32.04 28.76 5.33
C TYR A 181 32.04 30.20 5.86
N ARG A 182 32.66 31.11 5.11
CA ARG A 182 32.68 32.55 5.39
C ARG A 182 31.24 33.09 5.35
N SER A 183 30.82 33.74 6.44
CA SER A 183 29.49 34.36 6.50
C SER A 183 29.33 35.49 5.49
N ILE A 184 28.16 35.52 4.85
CA ILE A 184 27.76 36.64 4.00
C ILE A 184 27.05 37.67 4.90
N LEU A 185 27.58 38.90 4.95
CA LEU A 185 26.97 39.99 5.69
C LEU A 185 25.69 40.44 4.97
N ALA A 186 24.58 40.51 5.71
CA ALA A 186 23.31 40.96 5.19
C ALA A 186 22.84 42.22 5.92
N ARG A 187 22.76 43.34 5.19
CA ARG A 187 22.29 44.63 5.73
C ARG A 187 20.77 44.73 5.85
N THR A 188 20.03 43.92 5.09
CA THR A 188 18.57 43.90 5.09
C THR A 188 18.05 42.50 5.35
N ARG A 189 16.88 42.41 5.98
CA ARG A 189 16.19 41.13 6.22
C ARG A 189 15.93 40.38 4.90
N ARG A 190 15.49 41.10 3.85
CA ARG A 190 15.27 40.55 2.51
C ARG A 190 16.51 39.84 1.95
N PHE A 191 17.68 40.48 2.02
CA PHE A 191 18.91 39.84 1.52
C PHE A 191 19.37 38.71 2.46
N GLY A 192 19.26 38.89 3.78
CA GLY A 192 19.63 37.87 4.77
C GLY A 192 18.82 36.58 4.64
N ASP A 193 17.55 36.71 4.26
CA ASP A 193 16.61 35.60 4.11
C ASP A 193 16.62 35.00 2.69
N SER A 194 17.42 35.57 1.78
CA SER A 194 17.65 35.01 0.45
C SER A 194 18.52 33.74 0.49
N PHE A 195 18.58 33.06 -0.66
CA PHE A 195 19.24 31.75 -0.80
C PHE A 195 20.66 31.70 -0.22
N PHE A 196 21.58 32.59 -0.63
CA PHE A 196 23.00 32.46 -0.28
C PHE A 196 23.30 32.67 1.20
N PRO A 197 22.82 33.75 1.86
CA PRO A 197 23.12 33.94 3.28
C PRO A 197 22.43 32.90 4.16
N ARG A 198 21.26 32.38 3.77
CA ARG A 198 20.59 31.29 4.49
C ARG A 198 21.29 29.95 4.28
N ALA A 199 21.76 29.66 3.06
CA ALA A 199 22.54 28.46 2.73
C ALA A 199 23.85 28.40 3.52
N VAL A 200 24.62 29.48 3.54
CA VAL A 200 25.88 29.57 4.31
C VAL A 200 25.62 29.40 5.80
N ARG A 201 24.52 29.96 6.34
CA ARG A 201 24.12 29.75 7.75
C ARG A 201 23.74 28.29 8.04
N LEU A 202 23.00 27.65 7.14
CA LEU A 202 22.58 26.25 7.30
C LEU A 202 23.78 25.29 7.30
N LEU A 203 24.78 25.54 6.46
CA LEU A 203 26.00 24.72 6.36
C LEU A 203 27.01 24.95 7.49
N LYS A 204 26.72 25.86 8.45
CA LYS A 204 27.55 26.05 9.66
C LYS A 204 27.32 24.97 10.73
N ASN A 205 26.23 24.21 10.63
CA ASN A 205 25.84 23.12 11.51
C ASN A 205 25.96 21.77 10.80
#